data_AF-A0A222EPW5-F1
#
_entry.id   AF-A0A222EPW5-F1
#
_cell.length_a   1.000
_cell.length_b   1.000
_cell.length_c   1.000
_cell.angle_alpha   90.00
_cell.angle_beta   90.00
_cell.angle_gamma   90.00
#
_symmetry.space_group_name_H-M   'P 1'
#
loop_
_entity.id
_entity.type
_entity.pdbx_description
1 polymer ?
#
loop_
_entity_poly.entity_id
_entity_poly.type
_entity_poly.pdbx_seq_one_letter_code
_entity_poly.pdbx_strand_id
1 'polypeptide(L)' 'MNIYIKINDELIKISNEEGFKNIINLVKNNKLSQIEANKIFQLLEKGLKELGGMSDE' A
#
# COMPACT_ATOMS: atom_id res chain seq x y z
N MET A 1 -1.66 -6.17 -10.02
CA MET A 1 -2.58 -5.84 -8.91
C MET A 1 -2.84 -4.34 -8.90
N ASN A 2 -4.09 -3.89 -8.72
CA ASN A 2 -4.41 -2.47 -8.55
C ASN A 2 -5.01 -2.27 -7.15
N ILE A 3 -4.24 -1.73 -6.21
CA ILE A 3 -4.76 -1.33 -4.90
C ILE A 3 -5.13 0.15 -4.97
N TYR A 4 -6.26 0.53 -4.40
CA TYR A 4 -6.66 1.91 -4.25
C TYR A 4 -6.75 2.23 -2.76
N ILE A 5 -6.03 3.24 -2.31
CA ILE A 5 -6.01 3.68 -0.92
C ILE A 5 -6.46 5.13 -0.89
N LYS A 6 -7.53 5.42 -0.15
CA LYS A 6 -7.93 6.80 0.15
C LYS A 6 -7.21 7.24 1.43
N ILE A 7 -6.41 8.30 1.33
CA ILE A 7 -5.68 8.92 2.43
C ILE A 7 -6.09 10.37 2.48
N ASN A 8 -6.61 10.84 3.62
CA ASN A 8 -7.31 12.11 3.69
C ASN A 8 -8.37 12.21 2.56
N ASP A 9 -8.16 13.09 1.57
CA ASP A 9 -8.99 13.24 0.38
C ASP A 9 -8.32 12.79 -0.93
N GLU A 10 -7.09 12.28 -0.87
CA GLU A 10 -6.38 11.79 -2.05
C GLU A 10 -6.61 10.29 -2.25
N LEU A 11 -6.94 9.90 -3.49
CA LEU A 11 -7.01 8.50 -3.90
C LEU A 11 -5.70 8.10 -4.56
N ILE A 12 -4.96 7.20 -3.91
CA ILE A 12 -3.67 6.72 -4.41
C ILE A 12 -3.88 5.34 -5.01
N LYS A 13 -3.50 5.21 -6.28
CA LYS A 13 -3.47 3.92 -6.98
C LYS A 13 -2.07 3.31 -6.88
N ILE A 14 -2.00 2.09 -6.37
CA ILE A 14 -0.80 1.26 -6.35
C ILE A 14 -0.98 0.18 -7.42
N SER A 15 -0.33 0.38 -8.56
CA SER A 15 -0.38 -0.58 -9.68
C SER A 15 0.99 -1.05 -10.16
N ASN A 16 2.05 -0.51 -9.59
CA ASN A 16 3.45 -0.78 -9.92
C ASN A 16 4.35 -0.39 -8.73
N GLU A 17 5.66 -0.63 -8.86
CA GLU A 17 6.66 -0.33 -7.84
C GLU A 17 6.69 1.16 -7.43
N GLU A 18 6.42 2.07 -8.36
CA GLU A 18 6.39 3.51 -8.10
C GLU A 18 5.26 3.90 -7.15
N GLY A 19 4.07 3.31 -7.32
CA GLY A 19 2.95 3.48 -6.40
C GLY A 19 3.27 2.99 -4.97
N PHE A 20 4.05 1.90 -4.85
CA PHE A 20 4.54 1.43 -3.55
C PHE A 20 5.52 2.42 -2.91
N LYS A 21 6.48 2.94 -3.68
CA LYS A 21 7.46 3.93 -3.19
C LYS A 21 6.80 5.22 -2.72
N ASN A 22 5.77 5.70 -3.42
CA ASN A 22 5.01 6.89 -3.02
C ASN A 22 4.32 6.70 -1.66
N ILE A 23 3.72 5.55 -1.43
CA ILE A 23 3.07 5.22 -0.15
C ILE A 23 4.08 5.15 1.00
N ILE A 24 5.23 4.50 0.80
CA ILE A 24 6.30 4.45 1.80
C ILE A 24 6.80 5.86 2.13
N ASN A 25 6.95 6.73 1.13
CA ASN A 25 7.35 8.12 1.35
C ASN A 25 6.29 8.90 2.13
N LEU A 26 4.99 8.67 1.90
CA LEU A 26 3.93 9.31 2.68
C LEU A 26 3.95 8.89 4.15
N VAL A 27 4.17 7.60 4.43
CA VAL A 27 4.36 7.07 5.79
C VAL A 27 5.59 7.71 6.44
N LYS A 28 6.75 7.73 5.76
CA LYS A 28 8.01 8.27 6.29
C LYS A 28 7.95 9.76 6.58
N ASN A 29 7.21 10.53 5.78
CA ASN A 29 7.06 11.97 5.98
C ASN A 29 6.00 12.33 7.04
N ASN A 30 5.50 11.36 7.84
CA ASN A 30 4.48 11.56 8.87
C ASN A 30 3.20 12.27 8.36
N LYS A 31 2.91 12.16 7.06
CA LYS A 31 1.65 12.68 6.49
C LYS A 31 0.45 11.80 6.83
N LEU A 32 0.68 10.70 7.56
CA LEU A 32 -0.31 9.69 7.91
C LEU A 32 -0.43 9.56 9.41
N SER A 33 -1.67 9.42 9.87
CA SER A 33 -1.93 8.92 11.21
C SER A 33 -1.49 7.46 11.36
N GLN A 34 -1.26 7.02 12.60
CA GLN A 34 -0.95 5.62 12.91
C GLN A 34 -2.00 4.64 12.36
N ILE A 35 -3.27 5.06 12.35
CA ILE A 35 -4.41 4.28 11.84
C ILE A 35 -4.30 4.10 10.31
N GLU A 36 -3.95 5.16 9.58
CA GLU A 36 -3.75 5.11 8.12
C GLU A 36 -2.53 4.28 7.74
N ALA A 37 -1.42 4.44 8.47
CA ALA A 37 -0.22 3.64 8.28
C ALA A 37 -0.52 2.14 8.47
N ASN A 38 -1.24 1.77 9.53
CA ASN A 38 -1.62 0.37 9.78
C ASN A 38 -2.52 -0.21 8.68
N LYS A 39 -3.50 0.55 8.18
CA LYS A 39 -4.36 0.13 7.05
C LYS A 39 -3.54 -0.13 5.79
N ILE A 40 -2.58 0.74 5.50
CA ILE A 40 -1.67 0.59 4.37
C ILE A 40 -0.83 -0.68 4.54
N PHE A 41 -0.20 -0.88 5.70
CA PHE A 41 0.61 -2.07 5.97
C PHE A 41 -0.20 -3.37 5.76
N GLN A 42 -1.44 -3.43 6.23
CA GLN A 42 -2.31 -4.60 6.01
C GLN A 42 -2.64 -4.85 4.54
N LEU A 43 -2.90 -3.79 3.76
CA LEU A 43 -3.18 -3.91 2.32
C LEU A 43 -1.94 -4.35 1.53
N LEU A 44 -0.76 -3.85 1.92
CA LEU A 44 0.51 -4.26 1.32
C LEU A 44 0.83 -5.72 1.65
N GLU A 45 0.64 -6.14 2.90
CA GLU A 45 0.85 -7.53 3.34
C GLU A 45 -0.10 -8.49 2.60
N LYS A 46 -1.37 -8.12 2.44
CA LYS A 46 -2.34 -8.90 1.66
C LYS A 46 -1.89 -9.01 0.20
N GLY A 47 -1.49 -7.89 -0.40
CA GLY A 47 -1.00 -7.87 -1.78
C GLY A 47 0.26 -8.71 -1.99
N LEU A 48 1.20 -8.67 -1.05
CA LEU A 48 2.41 -9.49 -1.08
C LEU A 48 2.08 -10.98 -0.90
N LYS A 49 1.10 -11.34 -0.05
CA LYS A 49 0.62 -12.72 0.07
C LYS A 49 -0.09 -13.20 -1.19
N GLU A 50 -0.87 -12.36 -1.86
CA GLU A 50 -1.51 -12.72 -3.14
C GLU A 50 -0.49 -12.89 -4.28
N LEU A 51 0.61 -12.14 -4.26
CA LEU A 51 1.72 -12.31 -5.21
C LEU A 51 2.63 -13.50 -4.86
N GLY A 52 2.90 -13.74 -3.58
CA GLY A 52 3.71 -14.85 -3.08
C GLY A 52 2.95 -16.19 -3.02
N GLY A 53 1.61 -16.15 -3.01
CA GLY A 53 0.73 -17.31 -3.15
C GLY A 53 0.57 -17.80 -4.59
N MET A 54 1.18 -17.12 -5.57
CA MET A 54 1.44 -17.63 -6.93
C MET A 54 2.83 -18.30 -7.02
N SER A 55 3.31 -18.91 -5.93
CA SER A 55 4.51 -19.75 -5.92
C SER A 55 4.22 -21.12 -5.31
N ASP A 56 3.10 -21.70 -5.68
CA ASP A 56 2.86 -23.15 -5.63
C ASP A 56 2.21 -23.55 -6.96
N GLU A 57 3.03 -23.67 -8.00
CA GLU A 57 2.96 -24.68 -9.09
C GLU A 57 4.19 -24.60 -9.99
#